data_AF-T0ZTY3-F1
#
_entry.id   AF-T0ZTY3-F1
#
_cell.length_a   1.000
_cell.length_b   1.000
_cell.length_c   1.000
_cell.angle_alpha   90.00
_cell.angle_beta   90.00
_cell.angle_gamma   90.00
#
_symmetry.space_group_name_H-M   'P 1'
#
loop_
_entity.id
_entity.type
_entity.pdbx_description
1 polymer ?
#
loop_
_entity_poly.entity_id
_entity_poly.type
_entity_poly.pdbx_seq_one_letter_code
_entity_poly.pdbx_strand_id
1 'polypeptide(L)'
;AAAALHLQPVLTAAIGGLLLALLAGYLLWACLSRRTIEIRGWALRAPGLALGSGQVLLSMTDLCAAGSVLWWLLPPGTHIGIVPFMGAYAIALTAAILSHVPGGIGVFETVILLTLRGAPVDSILGALLAFRAVYYFAPLLVSTVLFAYQEFNARRANLARARARAAAYVTPAAPQIAGSLVFLAGALLVIAAMLPPLAVRAPLLRWELPPTLTALAALASSLLGAALLLLSRALFRRVRSAYRLTTRLLAAAMVAALLQGLFIEEVPLLALVLLVLALGQYAFYRPTAIMDERFAPAWVAGMCGVLLLAVWVGLLSYHGAPRGDALWWAGAHRGTGRMLRGALLPGLLVIAYLAFNVLRQPP
;
A
#
# COMPACT_ATOMS: atom_id res chain seq x y z
N ALA A 1 27.99 -10.07 1.46
CA ALA A 1 27.02 -9.91 2.56
C ALA A 1 27.72 -9.73 3.92
N ALA A 2 28.40 -10.75 4.47
CA ALA A 2 29.09 -10.66 5.77
C ALA A 2 30.12 -9.50 5.87
N ALA A 3 30.95 -9.34 4.83
CA ALA A 3 31.90 -8.22 4.74
C ALA A 3 31.22 -6.84 4.67
N ALA A 4 30.01 -6.74 4.11
CA ALA A 4 29.24 -5.50 4.02
C ALA A 4 28.57 -5.12 5.35
N LEU A 5 28.42 -6.08 6.28
CA LEU A 5 27.83 -5.91 7.61
C LEU A 5 28.88 -5.87 8.74
N HIS A 6 30.17 -5.87 8.41
CA HIS A 6 31.28 -5.90 9.37
C HIS A 6 31.18 -7.05 10.40
N LEU A 7 30.55 -8.17 10.03
CA LEU A 7 30.40 -9.31 10.95
C LEU A 7 31.73 -10.08 11.04
N GLN A 8 32.12 -10.44 12.26
CA GLN A 8 33.28 -11.30 12.47
C GLN A 8 33.08 -12.65 11.74
N PRO A 9 34.10 -13.21 11.06
CA PRO A 9 33.98 -14.47 10.31
C PRO A 9 33.44 -15.63 11.16
N VAL A 10 33.83 -15.66 12.43
CA VAL A 10 33.38 -16.65 13.43
C VAL A 10 31.88 -16.55 13.67
N LEU A 11 31.35 -15.33 13.85
CA LEU A 11 29.92 -15.12 14.06
C LEU A 11 29.10 -15.51 12.83
N THR A 12 29.60 -15.22 11.62
CA THR A 12 28.92 -15.63 10.39
C THR A 12 28.89 -17.13 10.20
N ALA A 13 29.98 -17.83 10.54
CA ALA A 13 30.04 -19.28 10.51
C ALA A 13 29.09 -19.90 11.56
N ALA A 14 29.04 -19.33 12.77
CA ALA A 14 28.15 -19.78 13.83
C ALA A 14 26.66 -19.62 13.45
N ILE A 15 26.27 -18.47 12.88
CA ILE A 15 24.89 -18.22 12.42
C ILE A 15 24.55 -19.19 11.27
N GLY A 16 25.44 -19.34 10.28
CA GLY A 16 25.25 -20.28 9.18
C GLY A 16 25.09 -21.72 9.67
N GLY A 17 25.94 -22.15 10.60
CA GLY A 17 25.86 -23.46 11.24
C GLY A 17 24.55 -23.67 12.01
N LEU A 18 24.09 -22.66 12.77
CA LEU A 18 22.82 -22.69 13.47
C LEU A 18 21.64 -22.84 12.50
N LEU A 19 21.61 -22.07 11.41
CA LEU A 19 20.54 -22.15 10.41
C LEU A 19 20.51 -23.53 9.72
N LEU A 20 21.68 -24.09 9.38
CA LEU A 20 21.77 -25.44 8.82
C LEU A 20 21.35 -26.50 9.84
N ALA A 21 21.72 -26.35 11.11
CA ALA A 21 21.30 -27.26 12.18
C ALA A 21 19.78 -27.21 12.40
N LEU A 22 19.16 -26.03 12.32
CA LEU A 22 17.70 -25.89 12.39
C LEU A 22 17.01 -26.56 11.20
N LEU A 23 17.54 -26.40 9.97
CA LEU A 23 17.02 -27.06 8.78
C LEU A 23 17.16 -28.58 8.87
N ALA A 24 18.32 -29.08 9.30
CA ALA A 24 18.57 -30.49 9.52
C ALA A 24 17.64 -31.05 10.61
N GLY A 25 17.48 -30.32 11.73
CA GLY A 25 16.55 -30.66 12.81
C GLY A 25 15.10 -30.74 12.33
N TYR A 26 14.67 -29.81 11.48
CA TYR A 26 13.34 -29.83 10.85
C TYR A 26 13.14 -31.08 9.98
N LEU A 27 14.11 -31.40 9.11
CA LEU A 27 14.04 -32.59 8.25
C LEU A 27 14.12 -33.89 9.06
N LEU A 28 14.95 -33.93 10.10
CA LEU A 28 15.04 -35.06 11.03
C LEU A 28 13.72 -35.25 11.78
N TRP A 29 13.10 -34.16 12.24
CA TRP A 29 11.78 -34.21 12.87
C TRP A 29 10.72 -34.70 11.89
N ALA A 30 10.70 -34.19 10.66
CA ALA A 30 9.78 -34.62 9.61
C ALA A 30 9.98 -36.11 9.22
N CYS A 31 11.20 -36.64 9.34
CA CYS A 31 11.53 -38.03 9.03
C CYS A 31 11.23 -39.00 10.18
N LEU A 32 11.67 -38.65 11.40
CA LEU A 32 11.74 -39.58 12.54
C LEU A 32 10.50 -39.53 13.42
N SER A 33 9.82 -38.38 13.50
CA SER A 33 8.67 -38.24 14.40
C SER A 33 7.38 -38.67 13.71
N ARG A 34 6.72 -39.69 14.26
CA ARG A 34 5.29 -39.99 14.00
C ARG A 34 4.36 -39.40 15.06
N ARG A 35 4.93 -38.74 16.07
CA ARG A 35 4.23 -38.19 17.23
C ARG A 35 3.85 -36.73 16.98
N THR A 36 2.67 -36.36 17.48
CA THR A 36 2.23 -34.97 17.57
C THR A 36 3.04 -34.24 18.63
N ILE A 37 3.68 -33.12 18.28
CA ILE A 37 4.24 -32.21 19.28
C ILE A 37 3.13 -31.27 19.70
N GLU A 38 2.77 -31.28 20.98
CA GLU A 38 1.82 -30.33 21.54
C GLU A 38 2.57 -29.15 22.14
N ILE A 39 2.42 -27.97 21.54
CA ILE A 39 3.01 -26.71 22.03
C ILE A 39 1.88 -25.74 22.31
N ARG A 40 1.68 -25.37 23.60
CA ARG A 40 0.72 -24.32 24.02
C ARG A 40 -0.69 -24.50 23.41
N GLY A 41 -1.20 -25.73 23.37
CA GLY A 41 -2.51 -26.07 22.82
C GLY A 41 -2.57 -26.36 21.32
N TRP A 42 -1.43 -26.27 20.61
CA TRP A 42 -1.32 -26.60 19.19
C TRP A 42 -0.70 -27.98 19.02
N ALA A 43 -1.41 -28.92 18.38
CA ALA A 43 -0.90 -30.24 18.03
C ALA A 43 -0.26 -30.21 16.64
N LEU A 44 1.07 -30.04 16.58
CA LEU A 44 1.85 -30.08 15.35
C LEU A 44 2.15 -31.53 14.97
N ARG A 45 1.54 -31.98 13.87
CA ARG A 45 1.87 -33.28 13.25
C ARG A 45 3.09 -33.14 12.37
N ALA A 46 4.04 -34.06 12.50
CA ALA A 46 5.16 -34.14 11.59
C ALA A 46 4.65 -34.39 10.16
N PRO A 47 5.08 -33.59 9.16
CA PRO A 47 4.55 -33.68 7.79
C PRO A 47 5.02 -34.92 7.02
N GLY A 48 5.98 -35.69 7.56
CA GLY A 48 6.64 -36.78 6.84
C GLY A 48 7.76 -36.27 5.91
N LEU A 49 8.73 -37.12 5.61
CA LEU A 49 9.92 -36.74 4.84
C LEU A 49 9.59 -36.18 3.45
N ALA A 50 8.60 -36.75 2.75
CA ALA A 50 8.22 -36.33 1.40
C ALA A 50 7.65 -34.90 1.36
N LEU A 51 6.76 -34.56 2.30
CA LEU A 51 6.20 -33.21 2.38
C LEU A 51 7.23 -32.22 2.97
N GLY A 52 8.01 -32.66 3.97
CA GLY A 52 9.06 -31.84 4.56
C GLY A 52 10.14 -31.44 3.56
N SER A 53 10.64 -32.38 2.76
CA SER A 53 11.61 -32.08 1.71
C SER A 53 11.00 -31.27 0.58
N GLY A 54 9.75 -31.57 0.19
CA GLY A 54 9.00 -30.79 -0.80
C GLY A 54 8.82 -29.32 -0.39
N GLN A 55 8.51 -29.05 0.87
CA GLN A 55 8.40 -27.68 1.40
C GLN A 55 9.74 -26.95 1.37
N VAL A 56 10.83 -27.62 1.76
CA VAL A 56 12.17 -27.01 1.72
C VAL A 56 12.56 -26.68 0.28
N LEU A 57 12.42 -27.64 -0.64
CA LEU A 57 12.76 -27.42 -2.06
C LEU A 57 11.91 -26.32 -2.67
N LEU A 58 10.59 -26.35 -2.47
CA LEU A 58 9.69 -25.31 -3.00
C LEU A 58 10.03 -23.92 -2.45
N SER A 59 10.30 -23.83 -1.15
CA SER A 59 10.70 -22.56 -0.52
C SER A 59 12.04 -22.05 -1.07
N MET A 60 13.02 -22.94 -1.23
CA MET A 60 14.31 -22.58 -1.83
C MET A 60 14.14 -22.11 -3.28
N THR A 61 13.32 -22.81 -4.08
CA THR A 61 13.04 -22.42 -5.46
C THR A 61 12.35 -21.06 -5.53
N ASP A 62 11.35 -20.81 -4.67
CA ASP A 62 10.64 -19.53 -4.61
C ASP A 62 11.59 -18.37 -4.24
N LEU A 63 12.36 -18.53 -3.16
CA LEU A 63 13.35 -17.55 -2.72
C LEU A 63 14.40 -17.26 -3.80
N CYS A 64 14.93 -18.30 -4.44
CA CYS A 64 15.91 -18.17 -5.51
C CYS A 64 15.30 -17.50 -6.75
N ALA A 65 14.07 -17.84 -7.13
CA ALA A 65 13.39 -17.21 -8.26
C ALA A 65 13.14 -15.73 -8.00
N ALA A 66 12.57 -15.38 -6.83
CA ALA A 66 12.32 -14.01 -6.43
C ALA A 66 13.60 -13.17 -6.37
N GLY A 67 14.65 -13.70 -5.73
CA GLY A 67 15.96 -13.05 -5.67
C GLY A 67 16.60 -12.89 -7.05
N SER A 68 16.44 -13.87 -7.94
CA SER A 68 16.98 -13.80 -9.31
C SER A 68 16.32 -12.70 -10.14
N VAL A 69 15.01 -12.46 -9.96
CA VAL A 69 14.30 -11.35 -10.62
C VAL A 69 14.92 -10.01 -10.22
N LEU A 70 15.15 -9.78 -8.92
CA LEU A 70 15.78 -8.53 -8.48
C LEU A 70 17.24 -8.43 -8.94
N TRP A 71 17.99 -9.53 -8.93
CA TRP A 71 19.37 -9.56 -9.43
C TRP A 71 19.45 -9.17 -10.92
N TRP A 72 18.53 -9.67 -11.74
CA TRP A 72 18.43 -9.33 -13.17
C TRP A 72 18.04 -7.86 -13.41
N LEU A 73 17.32 -7.24 -12.48
CA LEU A 73 16.92 -5.84 -12.55
C LEU A 73 17.99 -4.86 -12.05
N LEU A 74 19.09 -5.36 -11.45
CA LEU A 74 20.16 -4.50 -10.98
C LEU A 74 20.82 -3.73 -12.13
N PRO A 75 21.28 -2.50 -11.88
CA PRO A 75 21.94 -1.71 -12.90
C PRO A 75 23.27 -2.36 -13.33
N PRO A 76 23.68 -2.24 -14.61
CA PRO A 76 24.85 -2.95 -15.17
C PRO A 76 26.18 -2.72 -14.44
N GLY A 77 26.31 -1.62 -13.70
CA GLY A 77 27.50 -1.31 -12.87
C GLY A 77 27.55 -2.04 -11.53
N THR A 78 26.52 -2.80 -11.16
CA THR A 78 26.49 -3.57 -9.91
C THR A 78 27.22 -4.90 -10.13
N HIS A 79 28.55 -4.89 -10.06
CA HIS A 79 29.40 -6.07 -10.27
C HIS A 79 29.32 -7.09 -9.10
N ILE A 80 28.11 -7.61 -8.82
CA ILE A 80 27.87 -8.63 -7.79
C ILE A 80 27.39 -9.94 -8.42
N GLY A 81 28.08 -11.03 -8.10
CA GLY A 81 27.64 -12.38 -8.51
C GLY A 81 26.29 -12.77 -7.87
N ILE A 82 25.58 -13.71 -8.49
CA ILE A 82 24.25 -14.13 -8.03
C ILE A 82 24.25 -14.72 -6.61
N VAL A 83 25.26 -15.52 -6.26
CA VAL A 83 25.37 -16.16 -4.93
C VAL A 83 25.52 -15.14 -3.79
N PRO A 84 26.50 -14.20 -3.83
CA PRO A 84 26.61 -13.19 -2.78
C PRO A 84 25.42 -12.23 -2.75
N PHE A 85 24.77 -12.00 -3.90
CA PHE A 85 23.52 -11.25 -3.95
C PHE A 85 22.37 -11.99 -3.26
N MET A 86 22.22 -13.31 -3.49
CA MET A 86 21.18 -14.10 -2.86
C MET A 86 21.31 -14.10 -1.32
N GLY A 87 22.55 -14.08 -0.82
CA GLY A 87 22.80 -13.88 0.61
C GLY A 87 22.35 -12.50 1.11
N ALA A 88 22.61 -11.43 0.34
CA ALA A 88 22.13 -10.09 0.68
C ALA A 88 20.59 -9.99 0.65
N TYR A 89 19.96 -10.59 -0.38
CA TYR A 89 18.52 -10.69 -0.52
C TYR A 89 17.87 -11.42 0.66
N ALA A 90 18.42 -12.57 1.06
CA ALA A 90 17.91 -13.34 2.19
C ALA A 90 17.98 -12.55 3.51
N ILE A 91 19.06 -11.79 3.75
CA ILE A 91 19.19 -10.92 4.93
C ILE A 91 18.17 -9.79 4.88
N ALA A 92 18.01 -9.13 3.72
CA ALA A 92 17.04 -8.06 3.55
C ALA A 92 15.61 -8.54 3.78
N LEU A 93 15.25 -9.70 3.24
CA LEU A 93 13.94 -10.32 3.44
C LEU A 93 13.71 -10.71 4.89
N THR A 94 14.70 -11.31 5.55
CA THR A 94 14.60 -11.69 6.96
C THR A 94 14.41 -10.46 7.85
N ALA A 95 15.18 -9.38 7.62
CA ALA A 95 15.04 -8.12 8.34
C ALA A 95 13.65 -7.50 8.12
N ALA A 96 13.15 -7.52 6.88
CA ALA A 96 11.81 -7.04 6.55
C ALA A 96 10.73 -7.84 7.30
N ILE A 97 10.81 -9.18 7.33
CA ILE A 97 9.87 -10.04 8.05
C ILE A 97 9.92 -9.76 9.55
N LEU A 98 11.12 -9.71 10.14
CA LEU A 98 11.30 -9.51 11.58
C LEU A 98 10.81 -8.12 12.05
N SER A 99 10.83 -7.13 11.16
CA SER A 99 10.34 -5.78 11.46
C SER A 99 8.81 -5.68 11.55
N HIS A 100 8.07 -6.68 11.07
CA HIS A 100 6.60 -6.64 10.93
C HIS A 100 6.06 -5.45 10.13
N VAL A 101 6.91 -4.73 9.38
CA VAL A 101 6.47 -3.64 8.51
C VAL A 101 5.69 -4.24 7.33
N PRO A 102 4.44 -3.81 7.08
CA PRO A 102 3.64 -4.33 5.98
C PRO A 102 4.35 -4.11 4.65
N GLY A 103 4.55 -5.19 3.89
CA GLY A 103 5.28 -5.17 2.61
C GLY A 103 6.78 -4.89 2.72
N GLY A 104 7.35 -4.88 3.94
CA GLY A 104 8.78 -4.66 4.17
C GLY A 104 9.28 -3.28 3.72
N ILE A 105 8.38 -2.31 3.52
CA ILE A 105 8.67 -1.01 2.91
C ILE A 105 9.66 -0.23 3.77
N GLY A 106 10.75 0.20 3.13
CA GLY A 106 11.84 0.92 3.77
C GLY A 106 12.91 -0.02 4.32
N VAL A 107 12.53 -1.08 5.04
CA VAL A 107 13.49 -2.01 5.67
C VAL A 107 14.23 -2.83 4.61
N PHE A 108 13.48 -3.42 3.67
CA PHE A 108 14.07 -4.21 2.59
C PHE A 108 15.01 -3.35 1.72
N GLU A 109 14.55 -2.18 1.31
CA GLU A 109 15.33 -1.23 0.50
C GLU A 109 16.62 -0.81 1.21
N THR A 110 16.52 -0.46 2.49
CA THR A 110 17.66 0.00 3.28
C THR A 110 18.72 -1.08 3.39
N VAL A 111 18.33 -2.32 3.67
CA VAL A 111 19.31 -3.43 3.77
C VAL A 111 19.97 -3.69 2.42
N ILE A 112 19.22 -3.67 1.31
CA ILE A 112 19.81 -3.83 -0.03
C ILE A 112 20.80 -2.70 -0.34
N LEU A 113 20.44 -1.44 -0.11
CA LEU A 113 21.34 -0.29 -0.30
C LEU A 113 22.60 -0.37 0.56
N LEU A 114 22.48 -0.81 1.82
CA LEU A 114 23.61 -1.00 2.71
C LEU A 114 24.55 -2.12 2.25
N THR A 115 24.02 -3.15 1.59
CA THR A 115 24.81 -4.25 1.02
C THR A 115 25.43 -3.92 -0.34
N LEU A 116 24.81 -3.03 -1.12
CA LEU A 116 25.21 -2.65 -2.48
C LEU A 116 25.76 -1.22 -2.56
N ARG A 117 26.69 -0.85 -1.66
CA ARG A 117 27.25 0.51 -1.59
C ARG A 117 28.05 0.95 -2.83
N GLY A 118 28.33 0.04 -3.76
CA GLY A 118 29.14 0.30 -4.95
C GLY A 118 28.39 0.90 -6.14
N ALA A 119 27.05 0.97 -6.11
CA ALA A 119 26.25 1.51 -7.20
C ALA A 119 25.46 2.77 -6.77
N PRO A 120 25.12 3.67 -7.71
CA PRO A 120 24.34 4.88 -7.42
C PRO A 120 23.00 4.55 -6.76
N VAL A 121 22.65 5.25 -5.68
CA VAL A 121 21.46 4.96 -4.86
C VAL A 121 20.16 5.06 -5.67
N ASP A 122 20.06 6.05 -6.53
CA ASP A 122 18.94 6.28 -7.45
C ASP A 122 18.73 5.09 -8.41
N SER A 123 19.81 4.51 -8.93
CA SER A 123 19.74 3.35 -9.82
C SER A 123 19.27 2.07 -9.12
N ILE A 124 19.72 1.85 -7.88
CA ILE A 124 19.28 0.70 -7.07
C ILE A 124 17.82 0.86 -6.64
N LEU A 125 17.41 2.07 -6.25
CA LEU A 125 16.01 2.38 -5.94
C LEU A 125 15.10 2.16 -7.16
N GLY A 126 15.56 2.53 -8.36
CA GLY A 126 14.88 2.22 -9.61
C GLY A 126 14.67 0.71 -9.82
N ALA A 127 15.72 -0.09 -9.61
CA ALA A 127 15.65 -1.56 -9.68
C ALA A 127 14.68 -2.15 -8.64
N LEU A 128 14.68 -1.63 -7.41
CA LEU A 128 13.79 -2.07 -6.32
C LEU A 128 12.32 -1.73 -6.62
N LEU A 129 12.05 -0.56 -7.20
CA LEU A 129 10.71 -0.18 -7.65
C LEU A 129 10.24 -1.07 -8.81
N ALA A 130 11.11 -1.33 -9.79
CA ALA A 130 10.82 -2.25 -10.89
C ALA A 130 10.55 -3.68 -10.38
N PHE A 131 11.32 -4.15 -9.40
CA PHE A 131 11.10 -5.43 -8.75
C PHE A 131 9.72 -5.50 -8.10
N ARG A 132 9.28 -4.45 -7.40
CA ARG A 132 7.91 -4.40 -6.85
C ARG A 132 6.84 -4.39 -7.93
N ALA A 133 7.06 -3.67 -9.04
CA ALA A 133 6.16 -3.72 -10.19
C ALA A 133 6.00 -5.15 -10.72
N VAL A 134 7.10 -5.88 -10.88
CA VAL A 134 7.10 -7.25 -11.41
C VAL A 134 6.57 -8.26 -10.39
N TYR A 135 6.91 -8.13 -9.10
CA TYR A 135 6.61 -9.16 -8.11
C TYR A 135 5.28 -8.92 -7.37
N TYR A 136 4.83 -7.67 -7.24
CA TYR A 136 3.55 -7.35 -6.58
C TYR A 136 2.46 -6.94 -7.57
N PHE A 137 2.75 -5.96 -8.44
CA PHE A 137 1.73 -5.40 -9.32
C PHE A 137 1.39 -6.28 -10.51
N ALA A 138 2.38 -6.90 -11.17
CA ALA A 138 2.11 -7.76 -12.32
C ALA A 138 1.26 -9.00 -11.94
N PRO A 139 1.55 -9.75 -10.86
CA PRO A 139 0.68 -10.84 -10.44
C PRO A 139 -0.71 -10.35 -10.04
N LEU A 140 -0.81 -9.21 -9.37
CA LEU A 140 -2.11 -8.61 -9.03
C LEU A 140 -2.94 -8.29 -10.29
N LEU A 141 -2.32 -7.70 -11.31
CA LEU A 141 -2.98 -7.40 -12.58
C LEU A 141 -3.42 -8.69 -13.29
N VAL A 142 -2.53 -9.67 -13.40
CA VAL A 142 -2.84 -10.98 -14.01
C VAL A 142 -3.98 -11.67 -13.26
N SER A 143 -3.93 -11.73 -11.92
CA SER A 143 -4.99 -12.30 -11.10
C SER A 143 -6.32 -11.54 -11.28
N THR A 144 -6.29 -10.22 -11.35
CA THR A 144 -7.49 -9.40 -11.54
C THR A 144 -8.10 -9.62 -12.93
N VAL A 145 -7.28 -9.70 -13.98
CA VAL A 145 -7.73 -9.97 -15.36
C VAL A 145 -8.28 -11.39 -15.46
N LEU A 146 -7.59 -12.39 -14.91
CA LEU A 146 -8.06 -13.78 -14.89
C LEU A 146 -9.38 -13.90 -14.12
N PHE A 147 -9.49 -13.23 -12.97
CA PHE A 147 -10.72 -13.19 -12.20
C PHE A 147 -11.86 -12.52 -12.97
N ALA A 148 -11.60 -11.37 -13.59
CA ALA A 148 -12.58 -10.66 -14.42
C ALA A 148 -13.02 -11.48 -15.65
N TYR A 149 -12.08 -12.18 -16.30
CA TYR A 149 -12.35 -13.08 -17.41
C TYR A 149 -13.21 -14.27 -17.00
N GLN A 150 -12.86 -14.92 -15.89
CA GLN A 150 -13.65 -16.01 -15.32
C GLN A 150 -15.06 -15.55 -14.96
N GLU A 151 -15.19 -14.37 -14.34
CA GLU A 151 -16.48 -13.78 -13.99
C GLU A 151 -17.30 -13.41 -15.25
N PHE A 152 -16.65 -12.89 -16.30
CA PHE A 152 -17.30 -12.57 -17.56
C PHE A 152 -17.81 -13.82 -18.30
N ASN A 153 -17.03 -14.90 -18.30
CA ASN A 153 -17.41 -16.17 -18.93
C ASN A 153 -18.46 -16.95 -18.11
N ALA A 154 -18.36 -16.92 -16.79
CA ALA A 154 -19.33 -17.55 -15.88
C ALA A 154 -20.74 -16.94 -16.02
N ARG A 155 -20.85 -15.68 -16.48
CA ARG A 155 -22.12 -15.01 -16.77
C ARG A 155 -22.93 -15.68 -17.88
N ARG A 156 -22.34 -16.43 -18.82
CA ARG A 156 -23.13 -17.03 -19.92
C ARG A 156 -23.87 -18.31 -19.56
N ALA A 157 -23.44 -19.07 -18.55
CA ALA A 157 -23.98 -20.42 -18.31
C ALA A 157 -24.72 -20.61 -16.97
N ASN A 158 -24.46 -19.79 -15.93
CA ASN A 158 -24.90 -20.12 -14.56
C ASN A 158 -25.41 -18.93 -13.72
N LEU A 159 -25.85 -17.84 -14.37
CA LEU A 159 -26.25 -16.56 -13.75
C LEU A 159 -27.22 -16.66 -12.56
N ALA A 160 -28.11 -17.65 -12.52
CA ALA A 160 -29.05 -17.81 -11.41
C ALA A 160 -28.44 -18.49 -10.17
N ARG A 161 -27.61 -19.52 -10.36
CA ARG A 161 -27.03 -20.33 -9.26
C ARG A 161 -25.76 -19.71 -8.69
N ALA A 162 -24.98 -19.04 -9.54
CA ALA A 162 -23.78 -18.31 -9.13
C ALA A 162 -24.14 -17.02 -8.37
N ARG A 163 -25.22 -16.32 -8.71
CA ARG A 163 -25.69 -15.14 -7.95
C ARG A 163 -26.03 -15.47 -6.50
N ALA A 164 -26.68 -16.62 -6.23
CA ALA A 164 -27.00 -17.03 -4.88
C ALA A 164 -25.75 -17.38 -4.05
N ARG A 165 -24.72 -17.99 -4.67
CA ARG A 165 -23.47 -18.37 -3.98
C ARG A 165 -22.46 -17.22 -3.88
N ALA A 166 -22.32 -16.39 -4.91
CA ALA A 166 -21.51 -15.17 -4.88
C ALA A 166 -22.11 -14.11 -3.94
N ALA A 167 -23.44 -14.01 -3.83
CA ALA A 167 -24.09 -13.21 -2.79
C ALA A 167 -23.87 -13.78 -1.36
N ALA A 168 -23.46 -15.04 -1.20
CA ALA A 168 -23.09 -15.57 0.10
C ALA A 168 -21.65 -15.19 0.51
N TYR A 169 -20.71 -15.11 -0.45
CA TYR A 169 -19.28 -14.86 -0.18
C TYR A 169 -18.80 -13.42 -0.44
N VAL A 170 -19.36 -12.72 -1.44
CA VAL A 170 -18.93 -11.36 -1.83
C VAL A 170 -19.66 -10.29 -1.01
N THR A 171 -20.91 -10.51 -0.63
CA THR A 171 -21.71 -9.55 0.16
C THR A 171 -21.15 -9.26 1.55
N PRO A 172 -20.50 -10.22 2.25
CA PRO A 172 -19.78 -9.94 3.49
C PRO A 172 -18.57 -9.02 3.31
N ALA A 173 -17.79 -9.25 2.26
CA ALA A 173 -16.48 -8.62 2.04
C ALA A 173 -16.56 -7.33 1.21
N ALA A 174 -17.58 -7.13 0.38
CA ALA A 174 -17.74 -5.95 -0.46
C ALA A 174 -17.66 -4.61 0.31
N PRO A 175 -18.26 -4.46 1.51
CA PRO A 175 -18.11 -3.24 2.30
C PRO A 175 -16.68 -3.03 2.81
N GLN A 176 -15.95 -4.10 3.13
CA GLN A 176 -14.56 -4.03 3.58
C GLN A 176 -13.64 -3.66 2.42
N ILE A 177 -13.81 -4.29 1.26
CA ILE A 177 -13.03 -3.98 0.05
C ILE A 177 -13.31 -2.54 -0.38
N ALA A 178 -14.58 -2.14 -0.47
CA ALA A 178 -14.95 -0.77 -0.83
C ALA A 178 -14.44 0.25 0.18
N GLY A 179 -14.56 -0.02 1.48
CA GLY A 179 -14.04 0.85 2.53
C GLY A 179 -12.51 1.01 2.46
N SER A 180 -11.77 -0.09 2.28
CA SER A 180 -10.31 -0.07 2.12
C SER A 180 -9.88 0.71 0.88
N LEU A 181 -10.54 0.48 -0.26
CA LEU A 181 -10.26 1.18 -1.52
C LEU A 181 -10.55 2.68 -1.40
N VAL A 182 -11.64 3.07 -0.76
CA VAL A 182 -11.98 4.48 -0.50
C VAL A 182 -10.99 5.13 0.46
N PHE A 183 -10.53 4.39 1.49
CA PHE A 183 -9.47 4.87 2.38
C PHE A 183 -8.17 5.11 1.61
N LEU A 184 -7.76 4.15 0.78
CA LEU A 184 -6.55 4.26 -0.04
C LEU A 184 -6.65 5.42 -1.05
N ALA A 185 -7.78 5.56 -1.72
CA ALA A 185 -8.04 6.68 -2.63
C ALA A 185 -7.99 8.02 -1.89
N GLY A 186 -8.60 8.10 -0.70
CA GLY A 186 -8.55 9.31 0.14
C GLY A 186 -7.12 9.65 0.56
N ALA A 187 -6.33 8.66 0.96
CA ALA A 187 -4.93 8.84 1.32
C ALA A 187 -4.10 9.35 0.14
N LEU A 188 -4.29 8.75 -1.04
CA LEU A 188 -3.59 9.15 -2.26
C LEU A 188 -3.92 10.59 -2.67
N LEU A 189 -5.17 11.02 -2.58
CA LEU A 189 -5.56 12.41 -2.89
C LEU A 189 -4.89 13.42 -1.94
N VAL A 190 -4.83 13.11 -0.64
CA VAL A 190 -4.16 13.96 0.34
C VAL A 190 -2.65 14.04 0.06
N ILE A 191 -2.01 12.90 -0.23
CA ILE A 191 -0.59 12.86 -0.57
C ILE A 191 -0.32 13.62 -1.88
N ALA A 192 -1.09 13.34 -2.93
CA ALA A 192 -0.94 13.97 -4.25
C ALA A 192 -1.12 15.49 -4.21
N ALA A 193 -2.00 16.00 -3.36
CA ALA A 193 -2.14 17.45 -3.14
C ALA A 193 -0.87 18.10 -2.57
N MET A 194 -0.06 17.33 -1.82
CA MET A 194 1.21 17.79 -1.26
C MET A 194 2.40 17.65 -2.22
N LEU A 195 2.26 16.98 -3.36
CA LEU A 195 3.38 16.86 -4.31
C LEU A 195 3.49 18.10 -5.22
N PRO A 196 4.71 18.47 -5.65
CA PRO A 196 4.90 19.47 -6.68
C PRO A 196 4.38 18.95 -8.04
N PRO A 197 3.70 19.77 -8.85
CA PRO A 197 3.30 19.39 -10.20
C PRO A 197 4.54 19.12 -11.06
N LEU A 198 4.68 17.88 -11.57
CA LEU A 198 5.82 17.45 -12.39
C LEU A 198 5.81 18.16 -13.76
N ALA A 199 6.84 18.96 -14.04
CA ALA A 199 6.99 19.72 -15.29
C ALA A 199 7.07 18.85 -16.57
N VAL A 200 7.42 17.56 -16.43
CA VAL A 200 7.61 16.60 -17.54
C VAL A 200 6.27 16.19 -18.20
N ARG A 201 5.12 16.47 -17.56
CA ARG A 201 3.80 15.94 -17.99
C ARG A 201 3.00 16.88 -18.92
N ALA A 202 3.62 17.93 -19.46
CA ALA A 202 2.94 19.05 -20.11
C ALA A 202 2.97 19.17 -21.65
N PRO A 203 3.41 18.22 -22.51
CA PRO A 203 3.41 18.50 -23.94
C PRO A 203 2.02 18.34 -24.60
N LEU A 204 1.10 17.57 -24.01
CA LEU A 204 -0.13 17.15 -24.71
C LEU A 204 -1.35 18.08 -24.53
N LEU A 205 -1.36 18.98 -23.54
CA LEU A 205 -2.49 19.91 -23.35
C LEU A 205 -1.98 21.35 -23.15
N ARG A 206 -1.94 22.10 -24.26
CA ARG A 206 -1.56 23.52 -24.34
C ARG A 206 -2.58 24.48 -23.71
N TRP A 207 -3.51 23.98 -22.89
CA TRP A 207 -4.47 24.82 -22.17
C TRP A 207 -3.83 25.15 -20.83
N GLU A 208 -3.09 26.26 -20.78
CA GLU A 208 -2.54 26.81 -19.54
C GLU A 208 -3.70 27.22 -18.63
N LEU A 209 -4.16 26.31 -17.77
CA LEU A 209 -5.15 26.62 -16.76
C LEU A 209 -4.58 27.71 -15.83
N PRO A 210 -5.40 28.73 -15.48
CA PRO A 210 -5.03 29.74 -14.51
C PRO A 210 -4.42 29.10 -13.24
N PRO A 211 -3.30 29.61 -12.74
CA PRO A 211 -2.60 29.01 -11.61
C PRO A 211 -3.41 29.08 -10.30
N THR A 212 -4.41 29.97 -10.23
CA THR A 212 -5.41 30.02 -9.16
C THR A 212 -6.35 28.80 -9.21
N LEU A 213 -6.82 28.40 -10.39
CA LEU A 213 -7.71 27.26 -10.55
C LEU A 213 -7.02 25.94 -10.19
N THR A 214 -5.76 25.75 -10.58
CA THR A 214 -5.00 24.55 -10.22
C THR A 214 -4.68 24.48 -8.72
N ALA A 215 -4.48 25.63 -8.07
CA ALA A 215 -4.33 25.71 -6.62
C ALA A 215 -5.62 25.39 -5.87
N LEU A 216 -6.77 25.90 -6.33
CA LEU A 216 -8.09 25.59 -5.77
C LEU A 216 -8.47 24.13 -6.00
N ALA A 217 -8.16 23.57 -7.16
CA ALA A 217 -8.37 22.16 -7.46
C ALA A 217 -7.55 21.24 -6.55
N ALA A 218 -6.27 21.57 -6.30
CA ALA A 218 -5.44 20.83 -5.35
C ALA A 218 -5.99 20.90 -3.92
N LEU A 219 -6.49 22.06 -3.51
CA LEU A 219 -7.14 22.24 -2.21
C LEU A 219 -8.40 21.39 -2.08
N ALA A 220 -9.25 21.43 -3.12
CA ALA A 220 -10.47 20.64 -3.19
C ALA A 220 -10.14 19.14 -3.17
N SER A 221 -9.16 18.68 -3.95
CA SER A 221 -8.70 17.30 -3.97
C SER A 221 -8.27 16.81 -2.58
N SER A 222 -7.49 17.61 -1.85
CA SER A 222 -7.06 17.27 -0.48
C SER A 222 -8.22 17.20 0.52
N LEU A 223 -9.14 18.17 0.46
CA LEU A 223 -10.34 18.18 1.31
C LEU A 223 -11.27 17.00 1.03
N LEU A 224 -11.48 16.69 -0.24
CA LEU A 224 -12.27 15.54 -0.68
C LEU A 224 -11.59 14.23 -0.26
N GLY A 225 -10.26 14.15 -0.37
CA GLY A 225 -9.46 13.02 0.13
C GLY A 225 -9.65 12.78 1.63
N ALA A 226 -9.57 13.84 2.44
CA ALA A 226 -9.83 13.77 3.87
C ALA A 226 -11.27 13.38 4.20
N ALA A 227 -12.26 13.89 3.46
CA ALA A 227 -13.65 13.48 3.60
C ALA A 227 -13.86 12.00 3.26
N LEU A 228 -13.17 11.47 2.23
CA LEU A 228 -13.20 10.05 1.87
C LEU A 228 -12.54 9.18 2.95
N LEU A 229 -11.42 9.63 3.54
CA LEU A 229 -10.82 8.96 4.70
C LEU A 229 -11.82 8.82 5.85
N LEU A 230 -12.59 9.88 6.15
CA LEU A 230 -13.61 9.85 7.19
C LEU A 230 -14.76 8.88 6.87
N LEU A 231 -15.22 8.89 5.62
CA LEU A 231 -16.36 8.08 5.18
C LEU A 231 -16.01 6.61 4.95
N SER A 232 -14.73 6.28 4.75
CA SER A 232 -14.24 4.91 4.60
C SER A 232 -14.81 4.00 5.70
N ARG A 233 -14.75 4.43 6.96
CA ARG A 233 -15.26 3.68 8.10
C ARG A 233 -16.78 3.46 8.05
N ALA A 234 -17.53 4.44 7.58
CA ALA A 234 -18.98 4.32 7.46
C ALA A 234 -19.39 3.32 6.36
N LEU A 235 -18.55 3.16 5.32
CA LEU A 235 -18.69 2.10 4.32
C LEU A 235 -18.42 0.71 4.91
N PHE A 236 -17.38 0.54 5.75
CA PHE A 236 -17.14 -0.72 6.47
C PHE A 236 -18.37 -1.19 7.27
N ARG A 237 -19.18 -0.22 7.73
CA ARG A 237 -20.40 -0.45 8.52
C ARG A 237 -21.69 -0.52 7.69
N ARG A 238 -21.57 -0.57 6.36
CA ARG A 238 -22.70 -0.75 5.41
C ARG A 238 -23.73 0.39 5.44
N VAL A 239 -23.31 1.60 5.79
CA VAL A 239 -24.20 2.76 5.94
C VAL A 239 -24.62 3.32 4.57
N ARG A 240 -25.92 3.38 4.30
CA ARG A 240 -26.48 3.79 2.99
C ARG A 240 -26.24 5.27 2.66
N SER A 241 -26.30 6.14 3.66
CA SER A 241 -26.01 7.58 3.49
C SER A 241 -24.54 7.83 3.16
N ALA A 242 -23.62 7.08 3.79
CA ALA A 242 -22.19 7.14 3.50
C ALA A 242 -21.90 6.72 2.06
N TYR A 243 -22.50 5.63 1.56
CA TYR A 243 -22.38 5.22 0.16
C TYR A 243 -22.72 6.35 -0.82
N ARG A 244 -23.88 7.00 -0.66
CA ARG A 244 -24.34 8.09 -1.55
C ARG A 244 -23.44 9.32 -1.47
N LEU A 245 -22.88 9.60 -0.30
CA LEU A 245 -21.97 10.73 -0.13
C LEU A 245 -20.61 10.41 -0.76
N THR A 246 -20.05 9.23 -0.50
CA THR A 246 -18.78 8.79 -1.09
C THR A 246 -18.82 8.77 -2.61
N THR A 247 -19.89 8.28 -3.24
CA THR A 247 -19.99 8.27 -4.71
C THR A 247 -19.98 9.68 -5.30
N ARG A 248 -20.67 10.63 -4.67
CA ARG A 248 -20.65 12.05 -5.08
C ARG A 248 -19.28 12.68 -4.86
N LEU A 249 -18.63 12.40 -3.73
CA LEU A 249 -17.30 12.93 -3.41
C LEU A 249 -16.23 12.34 -4.34
N LEU A 250 -16.31 11.07 -4.71
CA LEU A 250 -15.41 10.45 -5.70
C LEU A 250 -15.57 11.10 -7.09
N ALA A 251 -16.81 11.36 -7.52
CA ALA A 251 -17.05 12.07 -8.78
C ALA A 251 -16.48 13.50 -8.74
N ALA A 252 -16.69 14.23 -7.64
CA ALA A 252 -16.10 15.55 -7.44
C ALA A 252 -14.56 15.51 -7.38
N ALA A 253 -13.99 14.49 -6.73
CA ALA A 253 -12.55 14.30 -6.61
C ALA A 253 -11.91 14.00 -7.97
N MET A 254 -12.60 13.24 -8.82
CA MET A 254 -12.16 12.97 -10.18
C MET A 254 -12.11 14.26 -11.01
N VAL A 255 -13.10 15.14 -10.89
CA VAL A 255 -13.08 16.46 -11.53
C VAL A 255 -11.94 17.33 -10.98
N ALA A 256 -11.75 17.36 -9.65
CA ALA A 256 -10.67 18.11 -9.02
C ALA A 256 -9.28 17.61 -9.49
N ALA A 257 -9.08 16.30 -9.56
CA ALA A 257 -7.84 15.68 -10.05
C ALA A 257 -7.55 16.02 -11.52
N LEU A 258 -8.58 16.04 -12.37
CA LEU A 258 -8.46 16.48 -13.76
C LEU A 258 -8.04 17.95 -13.86
N LEU A 259 -8.65 18.83 -13.07
CA LEU A 259 -8.36 20.27 -13.02
C LEU A 259 -6.99 20.59 -12.40
N GLN A 260 -6.45 19.71 -11.55
CA GLN A 260 -5.15 19.88 -10.91
C GLN A 260 -3.98 19.75 -11.91
N GLY A 261 -4.23 19.20 -13.10
CA GLY A 261 -3.24 18.99 -14.15
C GLY A 261 -3.12 17.51 -14.51
N LEU A 262 -4.18 16.96 -15.12
CA LEU A 262 -4.24 15.61 -15.74
C LEU A 262 -3.27 14.60 -15.13
N PHE A 263 -3.44 14.31 -13.84
CA PHE A 263 -2.76 13.17 -13.22
C PHE A 263 -3.42 11.89 -13.75
N ILE A 264 -2.88 11.38 -14.85
CA ILE A 264 -3.33 10.16 -15.54
C ILE A 264 -3.36 8.97 -14.58
N GLU A 265 -2.65 9.04 -13.45
CA GLU A 265 -2.55 7.96 -12.47
C GLU A 265 -3.70 7.95 -11.44
N GLU A 266 -4.26 9.11 -11.09
CA GLU A 266 -5.25 9.23 -10.00
C GLU A 266 -6.68 8.99 -10.49
N VAL A 267 -7.03 9.56 -11.63
CA VAL A 267 -8.34 9.42 -12.27
C VAL A 267 -8.76 7.97 -12.54
N PRO A 268 -7.92 7.09 -13.12
CA PRO A 268 -8.32 5.70 -13.35
C PRO A 268 -8.51 4.94 -12.04
N LEU A 269 -7.73 5.24 -11.00
CA LEU A 269 -7.94 4.66 -9.68
C LEU A 269 -9.28 5.10 -9.10
N LEU A 270 -9.60 6.41 -9.12
CA LEU A 270 -10.88 6.92 -8.64
C LEU A 270 -12.05 6.31 -9.42
N ALA A 271 -11.91 6.16 -10.74
CA ALA A 271 -12.90 5.51 -11.60
C ALA A 271 -13.08 4.02 -11.24
N LEU A 272 -11.99 3.30 -10.98
CA LEU A 272 -12.02 1.91 -10.50
C LEU A 272 -12.73 1.80 -9.15
N VAL A 273 -12.41 2.67 -8.20
CA VAL A 273 -13.06 2.69 -6.87
C VAL A 273 -14.56 2.99 -7.02
N LEU A 274 -14.93 3.93 -7.88
CA LEU A 274 -16.32 4.26 -8.19
C LEU A 274 -17.05 3.06 -8.83
N LEU A 275 -16.41 2.35 -9.76
CA LEU A 275 -16.95 1.14 -10.39
C LEU A 275 -17.18 0.04 -9.34
N VAL A 276 -16.21 -0.21 -8.45
CA VAL A 276 -16.35 -1.21 -7.38
C VAL A 276 -17.52 -0.85 -6.45
N LEU A 277 -17.66 0.43 -6.08
CA LEU A 277 -18.80 0.93 -5.30
C LEU A 277 -20.13 0.75 -6.05
N ALA A 278 -20.18 1.04 -7.34
CA ALA A 278 -21.38 0.87 -8.17
C ALA A 278 -21.81 -0.61 -8.27
N LEU A 279 -20.85 -1.51 -8.45
CA LEU A 279 -21.10 -2.96 -8.47
C LEU A 279 -21.55 -3.48 -7.09
N GLY A 280 -21.02 -2.92 -6.00
CA GLY A 280 -21.32 -3.27 -4.62
C GLY A 280 -22.53 -2.57 -4.00
N GLN A 281 -23.33 -1.83 -4.77
CA GLN A 281 -24.41 -0.96 -4.25
C GLN A 281 -25.41 -1.69 -3.32
N TYR A 282 -25.68 -2.97 -3.57
CA TYR A 282 -26.62 -3.77 -2.78
C TYR A 282 -26.12 -4.12 -1.36
N ALA A 283 -24.82 -3.96 -1.09
CA ALA A 283 -24.24 -4.26 0.21
C ALA A 283 -24.46 -3.16 1.27
N PHE A 284 -24.91 -1.95 0.86
CA PHE A 284 -25.06 -0.77 1.72
C PHE A 284 -26.54 -0.49 2.04
N TYR A 285 -27.12 -1.29 2.92
CA TYR A 285 -28.56 -1.23 3.24
C TYR A 285 -28.88 -0.56 4.60
N ARG A 286 -27.90 -0.35 5.49
CA ARG A 286 -28.17 0.10 6.86
C ARG A 286 -28.54 1.60 6.89
N PRO A 287 -29.74 1.98 7.40
CA PRO A 287 -30.23 3.36 7.41
C PRO A 287 -29.82 4.16 8.67
N THR A 288 -28.69 3.85 9.30
CA THR A 288 -28.18 4.58 10.48
C THR A 288 -27.53 5.91 10.08
N ALA A 289 -27.53 6.90 10.97
CA ALA A 289 -26.84 8.14 10.69
C ALA A 289 -25.32 7.93 10.70
N ILE A 290 -24.60 8.75 9.94
CA ILE A 290 -23.13 8.66 9.76
C ILE A 290 -22.39 8.90 11.09
N MET A 291 -23.06 9.49 12.08
CA MET A 291 -22.45 10.08 13.28
C MET A 291 -22.96 9.48 14.61
N ASP A 292 -23.60 8.31 14.60
CA ASP A 292 -24.20 7.73 15.81
C ASP A 292 -23.20 6.93 16.67
N GLU A 293 -21.99 6.66 16.19
CA GLU A 293 -21.04 5.77 16.89
C GLU A 293 -19.60 6.31 16.92
N ARG A 294 -18.99 6.27 18.11
CA ARG A 294 -17.61 6.71 18.39
C ARG A 294 -16.57 6.04 17.50
N PHE A 295 -15.48 6.74 17.19
CA PHE A 295 -14.37 6.19 16.40
C PHE A 295 -13.53 5.21 17.20
N ALA A 296 -13.27 4.04 16.60
CA ALA A 296 -12.33 3.09 17.18
C ALA A 296 -10.91 3.68 17.07
N PRO A 297 -10.06 3.53 18.10
CA PRO A 297 -8.72 4.11 18.12
C PRO A 297 -7.87 3.75 16.89
N ALA A 298 -8.03 2.53 16.36
CA ALA A 298 -7.33 2.07 15.17
C ALA A 298 -7.62 2.92 13.92
N TRP A 299 -8.85 3.40 13.74
CA TRP A 299 -9.21 4.26 12.60
C TRP A 299 -8.60 5.65 12.74
N VAL A 300 -8.61 6.20 13.95
CA VAL A 300 -7.97 7.49 14.25
C VAL A 300 -6.47 7.39 13.98
N ALA A 301 -5.82 6.33 14.47
CA ALA A 301 -4.41 6.06 14.22
C ALA A 301 -4.10 5.94 12.71
N GLY A 302 -4.94 5.25 11.94
CA GLY A 302 -4.79 5.15 10.49
C GLY A 302 -4.87 6.49 9.77
N MET A 303 -5.86 7.33 10.14
CA MET A 303 -6.01 8.67 9.56
C MET A 303 -4.84 9.59 9.93
N CYS A 304 -4.43 9.59 11.21
CA CYS A 304 -3.25 10.33 11.66
C CYS A 304 -1.99 9.83 10.95
N GLY A 305 -1.83 8.52 10.77
CA GLY A 305 -0.72 7.93 10.02
C GLY A 305 -0.66 8.41 8.57
N VAL A 306 -1.80 8.46 7.88
CA VAL A 306 -1.89 8.99 6.50
C VAL A 306 -1.52 10.48 6.46
N LEU A 307 -2.04 11.29 7.39
CA LEU A 307 -1.72 12.72 7.44
C LEU A 307 -0.23 12.95 7.74
N LEU A 308 0.35 12.22 8.70
CA LEU A 308 1.77 12.29 9.04
C LEU A 308 2.64 11.86 7.86
N LEU A 309 2.28 10.75 7.19
CA LEU A 309 2.97 10.29 5.98
C LEU A 309 2.90 11.34 4.87
N ALA A 310 1.73 11.92 4.62
CA ALA A 310 1.57 12.96 3.61
C ALA A 310 2.45 14.18 3.92
N VAL A 311 2.45 14.66 5.17
CA VAL A 311 3.32 15.76 5.63
C VAL A 311 4.79 15.40 5.45
N TRP A 312 5.19 14.19 5.85
CA TRP A 312 6.56 13.69 5.68
C TRP A 312 6.99 13.68 4.20
N VAL A 313 6.15 13.12 3.32
CA VAL A 313 6.38 13.11 1.87
C VAL A 313 6.47 14.52 1.30
N GLY A 314 5.61 15.43 1.76
CA GLY A 314 5.66 16.85 1.38
C GLY A 314 6.97 17.51 1.80
N LEU A 315 7.41 17.30 3.06
CA LEU A 315 8.67 17.86 3.58
C LEU A 315 9.88 17.38 2.77
N LEU A 316 9.93 16.09 2.43
CA LEU A 316 10.98 15.53 1.58
C LEU A 316 10.96 16.14 0.18
N SER A 317 9.77 16.28 -0.40
CA SER A 317 9.60 16.82 -1.76
C SER A 317 10.00 18.29 -1.89
N TYR A 318 9.80 19.09 -0.83
CA TYR A 318 10.14 20.51 -0.80
C TYR A 318 11.43 20.84 -0.02
N HIS A 319 12.25 19.84 0.32
CA HIS A 319 13.43 20.03 1.17
C HIS A 319 14.47 21.01 0.60
N GLY A 320 14.52 21.18 -0.73
CA GLY A 320 15.38 22.15 -1.43
C GLY A 320 14.67 23.40 -1.95
N ALA A 321 13.37 23.58 -1.67
CA ALA A 321 12.62 24.72 -2.19
C ALA A 321 12.85 25.99 -1.35
N PRO A 322 12.97 27.17 -1.98
CA PRO A 322 13.07 28.45 -1.27
C PRO A 322 11.87 28.62 -0.32
N ARG A 323 12.13 28.76 0.98
CA ARG A 323 11.09 29.11 1.96
C ARG A 323 10.83 30.60 1.80
N GLY A 324 9.69 30.96 1.22
CA GLY A 324 9.30 32.37 1.06
C GLY A 324 8.72 32.94 2.35
N ASP A 325 9.01 34.21 2.63
CA ASP A 325 8.53 34.97 3.80
C ASP A 325 7.02 35.35 3.72
N ALA A 326 6.33 34.91 2.67
CA ALA A 326 4.93 35.24 2.45
C ALA A 326 3.99 34.28 3.21
N LEU A 327 2.95 34.85 3.84
CA LEU A 327 1.88 34.13 4.54
C LEU A 327 1.36 32.97 3.69
N TRP A 328 1.11 31.81 4.30
CA TRP A 328 0.70 30.55 3.66
C TRP A 328 -0.49 30.63 2.68
N TRP A 329 -1.32 31.68 2.79
CA TRP A 329 -2.47 31.97 1.94
C TRP A 329 -2.19 33.00 0.82
N ALA A 330 -1.25 33.94 1.02
CA ALA A 330 -0.90 35.01 0.07
C ALA A 330 0.37 34.70 -0.74
N GLY A 331 1.24 33.83 -0.20
CA GLY A 331 2.55 33.50 -0.73
C GLY A 331 2.52 32.37 -1.76
N ALA A 332 2.94 32.74 -2.97
CA ALA A 332 3.44 31.90 -4.06
C ALA A 332 2.56 30.71 -4.48
N HIS A 333 2.08 30.78 -5.71
CA HIS A 333 1.50 29.67 -6.47
C HIS A 333 2.52 28.53 -6.76
N ARG A 334 3.71 28.57 -6.15
CA ARG A 334 4.81 27.61 -6.28
C ARG A 334 5.50 27.44 -4.91
N GLY A 335 5.85 26.21 -4.54
CA GLY A 335 6.65 25.93 -3.33
C GLY A 335 5.84 25.55 -2.08
N THR A 336 6.44 25.76 -0.91
CA THR A 336 6.01 25.27 0.41
C THR A 336 4.60 25.71 0.82
N GLY A 337 4.09 26.85 0.32
CA GLY A 337 2.73 27.33 0.59
C GLY A 337 1.62 26.42 0.08
N ARG A 338 1.83 25.73 -1.05
CA ARG A 338 0.90 24.72 -1.58
C ARG A 338 0.85 23.49 -0.66
N MET A 339 2.02 23.01 -0.24
CA MET A 339 2.15 21.89 0.70
C MET A 339 1.45 22.20 2.03
N LEU A 340 1.67 23.40 2.59
CA LEU A 340 1.02 23.84 3.83
C LEU A 340 -0.50 23.87 3.71
N ARG A 341 -1.05 24.43 2.62
CA ARG A 341 -2.50 24.42 2.35
C ARG A 341 -3.05 22.99 2.20
N GLY A 342 -2.31 22.15 1.49
CA GLY A 342 -2.61 20.73 1.29
C GLY A 342 -2.57 19.90 2.57
N ALA A 343 -1.91 20.38 3.65
CA ALA A 343 -1.78 19.71 4.94
C ALA A 343 -2.71 20.28 6.02
N LEU A 344 -2.76 21.60 6.15
CA LEU A 344 -3.45 22.28 7.24
C LEU A 344 -4.96 22.10 7.17
N LEU A 345 -5.57 22.29 6.00
CA LEU A 345 -7.03 22.20 5.85
C LEU A 345 -7.60 20.79 6.03
N PRO A 346 -7.08 19.72 5.38
CA PRO A 346 -7.56 18.37 5.66
C PRO A 346 -7.24 17.95 7.10
N GLY A 347 -6.10 18.37 7.67
CA GLY A 347 -5.75 18.13 9.06
C GLY A 347 -6.76 18.76 10.02
N LEU A 348 -7.10 20.03 9.82
CA LEU A 348 -8.14 20.73 10.58
C LEU A 348 -9.50 20.07 10.43
N LEU A 349 -9.87 19.62 9.22
CA LEU A 349 -11.12 18.92 8.98
C LEU A 349 -11.20 17.59 9.75
N VAL A 350 -10.11 16.80 9.74
CA VAL A 350 -10.02 15.54 10.51
C VAL A 350 -10.04 15.83 12.01
N ILE A 351 -9.29 16.83 12.48
CA ILE A 351 -9.24 17.21 13.90
C ILE A 351 -10.61 17.72 14.37
N ALA A 352 -11.25 18.62 13.62
CA ALA A 352 -12.57 19.15 13.96
C ALA A 352 -13.62 18.03 14.02
N TYR A 353 -13.57 17.09 13.08
CA TYR A 353 -14.44 15.93 13.10
C TYR A 353 -14.18 15.02 14.32
N LEU A 354 -12.91 14.74 14.63
CA LEU A 354 -12.54 13.91 15.79
C LEU A 354 -12.97 14.59 17.11
N ALA A 355 -12.75 15.89 17.24
CA ALA A 355 -13.20 16.67 18.39
C ALA A 355 -14.71 16.62 18.53
N PHE A 356 -15.46 16.85 17.44
CA PHE A 356 -16.92 16.75 17.42
C PHE A 356 -17.42 15.36 17.83
N ASN A 357 -16.73 14.30 17.39
CA ASN A 357 -17.07 12.92 17.71
C ASN A 357 -16.78 12.54 19.18
N VAL A 358 -15.72 13.10 19.78
CA VAL A 358 -15.40 12.90 21.21
C VAL A 358 -16.37 13.68 22.11
N LEU A 359 -16.76 14.89 21.71
CA LEU A 359 -17.64 15.77 22.48
C LEU A 359 -19.11 15.34 22.47
N ARG A 360 -19.54 14.49 21.55
CA ARG A 360 -20.88 13.91 21.57
C ARG A 360 -21.01 12.87 22.70
N GLN A 361 -21.96 13.10 23.59
CA GLN A 361 -22.42 12.10 24.55
C GLN A 361 -23.15 10.97 23.79
N PRO A 362 -22.91 9.68 24.14
CA PRO A 362 -23.69 8.60 23.56
C PRO A 362 -25.18 8.78 23.92
N PRO A 363 -26.10 8.36 23.04
CA PRO A 363 -27.53 8.35 23.35
C PRO A 363 -27.88 7.41 24.50
#